data_AF-A0A6I7Q7I7-F1
#
_entry.id   AF-A0A6I7Q7I7-F1
#
_cell.length_a   1.000
_cell.length_b   1.000
_cell.length_c   1.000
_cell.angle_alpha   90.00
_cell.angle_beta   90.00
_cell.angle_gamma   90.00
#
_symmetry.space_group_name_H-M   'P 1'
#
loop_
_entity.id
_entity.type
_entity.pdbx_description
1 polymer ?
#
loop_
_entity_poly.entity_id
_entity_poly.type
_entity_poly.pdbx_seq_one_letter_code
_entity_poly.pdbx_strand_id
1 'polypeptide(L)'
;RASGASSALAGGRWSLVADLAAAGGPLSPTERLLAQARMLLGRYGIVSREAVAAEGLPGGFGPLYRVFKQMEEQGQVRRGHFVEGLSGAQFASPGAVDQLRGARLEEPPLDGFGADALTILAASDPANPYGALLPWPATAGAQAPRRAAGCTLLLVAGRPVLYLGVGGRQLTSFAGDDDDQGALDLALDALHRLPRGGRGRFAIRQIDGQPPLATPLGPRLLAAGFEPDGDTLIPSRDPARYQARTTRRDGIAGAGPES
;
A
#
# COMPACT_ATOMS: atom_id res chain seq x y z
N ARG A 1 23.52 33.94 -17.14
CA ARG A 1 23.16 32.77 -17.96
C ARG A 1 22.29 31.86 -17.09
N ALA A 2 20.97 31.90 -17.24
CA ALA A 2 20.04 31.07 -16.48
C ALA A 2 19.46 30.02 -17.43
N SER A 3 19.77 28.74 -17.19
CA SER A 3 19.14 27.62 -17.87
C SER A 3 18.04 27.07 -16.97
N GLY A 4 16.79 27.45 -17.25
CA GLY A 4 15.62 26.80 -16.67
C GLY A 4 15.50 25.38 -17.20
N ALA A 5 15.69 24.39 -16.34
CA ALA A 5 15.40 23.01 -16.65
C ALA A 5 13.88 22.85 -16.82
N SER A 6 13.42 22.63 -18.06
CA SER A 6 12.06 22.22 -18.32
C SER A 6 11.84 20.85 -17.67
N SER A 7 10.91 20.80 -16.71
CA SER A 7 10.36 19.55 -16.21
C SER A 7 9.83 18.74 -17.40
N ALA A 8 10.46 17.61 -17.68
CA ALA A 8 9.92 16.63 -18.62
C ALA A 8 8.69 16.00 -17.98
N LEU A 9 7.54 16.67 -18.11
CA LEU A 9 6.24 16.04 -17.95
C LEU A 9 6.21 14.84 -18.91
N ALA A 10 5.83 13.68 -18.40
CA ALA A 10 5.71 12.44 -19.15
C ALA A 10 5.05 12.71 -20.52
N GLY A 11 5.83 12.49 -21.59
CA GLY A 11 5.45 12.81 -22.96
C GLY A 11 4.36 11.89 -23.49
N GLY A 12 3.11 12.14 -23.11
CA GLY A 12 1.93 11.64 -23.77
C GLY A 12 1.24 12.76 -24.54
N ARG A 13 0.77 12.50 -25.76
CA ARG A 13 -0.18 13.38 -26.44
C ARG A 13 -1.56 13.12 -25.86
N TRP A 14 -1.97 13.95 -24.91
CA TRP A 14 -3.32 13.93 -24.37
C TRP A 14 -4.23 14.71 -25.33
N SER A 15 -5.27 14.05 -25.84
CA SER A 15 -6.34 14.70 -26.62
C SER A 15 -7.61 14.76 -25.78
N LEU A 16 -8.35 15.87 -25.87
CA LEU A 16 -9.69 15.93 -25.29
C LEU A 16 -10.59 14.90 -25.98
N VAL A 17 -11.27 14.09 -25.19
CA VAL A 17 -12.21 13.06 -25.67
C VAL A 17 -13.66 13.56 -25.67
N ALA A 18 -13.87 14.86 -25.59
CA ALA A 18 -15.21 15.47 -25.56
C ALA A 18 -16.05 15.06 -26.78
N ASP A 19 -15.41 14.99 -27.95
CA ASP A 19 -16.07 14.62 -29.21
C ASP A 19 -16.43 13.12 -29.25
N LEU A 20 -15.65 12.26 -28.57
CA LEU A 20 -15.98 10.83 -28.42
C LEU A 20 -17.17 10.63 -27.47
N ALA A 21 -17.29 11.44 -26.43
CA ALA A 21 -18.43 11.42 -25.52
C ALA A 21 -19.72 11.94 -26.20
N ALA A 22 -19.60 12.87 -27.15
CA ALA A 22 -20.73 13.42 -27.90
C ALA A 22 -21.39 12.39 -28.85
N ALA A 23 -20.65 11.38 -29.32
CA ALA A 23 -21.16 10.37 -30.25
C ALA A 23 -22.30 9.48 -29.66
N GLY A 24 -22.38 9.38 -28.32
CA GLY A 24 -23.41 8.61 -27.61
C GLY A 24 -24.60 9.43 -27.08
N GLY A 25 -24.63 10.73 -27.32
CA GLY A 25 -25.60 11.65 -26.70
C GLY A 25 -25.29 11.99 -25.23
N PRO A 26 -25.87 13.06 -24.67
CA PRO A 26 -25.57 13.48 -23.31
C PRO A 26 -26.18 12.51 -22.29
N LEU A 27 -25.35 11.94 -21.42
CA LEU A 27 -25.83 11.13 -20.29
C LEU A 27 -26.79 11.96 -19.41
N SER A 28 -27.81 11.32 -18.86
CA SER A 28 -28.62 11.90 -17.79
C SER A 28 -27.82 11.99 -16.48
N PRO A 29 -28.21 12.87 -15.53
CA PRO A 29 -27.60 12.91 -14.20
C PRO A 29 -27.64 11.57 -13.47
N THR A 30 -28.74 10.81 -13.64
CA THR A 30 -28.92 9.49 -13.02
C THR A 30 -27.96 8.46 -13.59
N GLU A 31 -27.79 8.41 -14.92
CA GLU A 31 -26.84 7.49 -15.57
C GLU A 31 -25.40 7.79 -15.14
N ARG A 32 -25.03 9.06 -15.03
CA ARG A 32 -23.72 9.47 -14.51
C ARG A 32 -23.49 8.97 -13.08
N LEU A 33 -24.46 9.18 -12.18
CA LEU A 33 -24.34 8.73 -10.80
C LEU A 33 -24.27 7.20 -10.69
N LEU A 34 -25.04 6.47 -11.49
CA LEU A 34 -24.97 5.01 -11.53
C LEU A 34 -23.61 4.52 -12.07
N ALA A 35 -23.09 5.14 -13.12
CA ALA A 35 -21.77 4.82 -13.67
C ALA A 35 -20.66 5.09 -12.64
N GLN A 36 -20.71 6.23 -11.92
CA GLN A 36 -19.78 6.54 -10.83
C GLN A 36 -19.89 5.53 -9.68
N ALA A 37 -21.12 5.16 -9.27
CA ALA A 37 -21.33 4.15 -8.23
C ALA A 37 -20.70 2.81 -8.59
N ARG A 38 -20.90 2.34 -9.84
CA ARG A 38 -20.28 1.11 -10.36
C ARG A 38 -18.77 1.20 -10.44
N MET A 39 -18.24 2.34 -10.90
CA MET A 39 -16.79 2.59 -10.95
C MET A 39 -16.17 2.49 -9.55
N LEU A 40 -16.79 3.13 -8.55
CA LEU A 40 -16.31 3.09 -7.16
C LEU A 40 -16.34 1.67 -6.59
N LEU A 41 -17.43 0.93 -6.81
CA LEU A 41 -17.53 -0.48 -6.37
C LEU A 41 -16.48 -1.36 -7.06
N GLY A 42 -16.24 -1.17 -8.35
CA GLY A 42 -15.22 -1.91 -9.08
C GLY A 42 -13.79 -1.57 -8.64
N ARG A 43 -13.54 -0.32 -8.25
CA ARG A 43 -12.20 0.15 -7.82
C ARG A 43 -11.88 -0.22 -6.38
N TYR A 44 -12.82 0.00 -5.47
CA TYR A 44 -12.57 -0.13 -4.03
C TYR A 44 -13.12 -1.43 -3.44
N GLY A 45 -14.05 -2.10 -4.10
CA GLY A 45 -14.83 -3.23 -3.56
C GLY A 45 -15.84 -2.79 -2.50
N ILE A 46 -15.43 -1.92 -1.59
CA ILE A 46 -16.18 -1.34 -0.48
C ILE A 46 -16.13 0.19 -0.61
N VAL A 47 -17.30 0.82 -0.67
CA VAL A 47 -17.43 2.26 -0.86
C VAL A 47 -17.99 2.90 0.39
N SER A 48 -17.28 3.92 0.87
CA SER A 48 -17.68 4.79 1.99
C SER A 48 -17.66 6.27 1.55
N ARG A 49 -17.95 7.17 2.49
CA ARG A 49 -17.82 8.61 2.25
C ARG A 49 -16.37 9.01 1.91
N GLU A 50 -15.40 8.41 2.57
CA GLU A 50 -13.96 8.66 2.38
C GLU A 50 -13.53 8.25 0.97
N ALA A 51 -14.03 7.14 0.44
CA ALA A 51 -13.74 6.72 -0.95
C ALA A 51 -14.23 7.76 -1.97
N VAL A 52 -15.42 8.33 -1.76
CA VAL A 52 -15.95 9.40 -2.63
C VAL A 52 -15.15 10.69 -2.49
N ALA A 53 -14.71 11.03 -1.28
CA ALA A 53 -13.89 12.20 -1.03
C ALA A 53 -12.49 12.06 -1.67
N ALA A 54 -11.88 10.87 -1.60
CA ALA A 54 -10.58 10.57 -2.21
C ALA A 54 -10.59 10.72 -3.73
N GLU A 55 -11.71 10.38 -4.38
CA GLU A 55 -11.91 10.56 -5.83
C GLU A 55 -12.30 12.00 -6.22
N GLY A 56 -12.59 12.88 -5.25
CA GLY A 56 -12.97 14.27 -5.51
C GLY A 56 -14.26 14.42 -6.33
N LEU A 57 -15.21 13.46 -6.21
CA LEU A 57 -16.42 13.48 -7.04
C LEU A 57 -17.36 14.65 -6.68
N PRO A 58 -17.89 15.36 -7.69
CA PRO A 58 -18.78 16.50 -7.46
C PRO A 58 -20.09 16.06 -6.79
N GLY A 59 -20.56 16.86 -5.83
CA GLY A 59 -21.78 16.56 -5.06
C GLY A 59 -21.58 15.58 -3.89
N GLY A 60 -20.37 14.99 -3.75
CA GLY A 60 -20.00 14.16 -2.62
C GLY A 60 -20.84 12.90 -2.46
N PHE A 61 -20.89 12.36 -1.24
CA PHE A 61 -21.50 11.06 -0.97
C PHE A 61 -23.04 11.06 -1.01
N GLY A 62 -23.70 12.20 -0.85
CA GLY A 62 -25.17 12.28 -0.71
C GLY A 62 -25.96 11.72 -1.90
N PRO A 63 -25.69 12.15 -3.14
CA PRO A 63 -26.34 11.60 -4.34
C PRO A 63 -26.02 10.11 -4.55
N LEU A 64 -24.76 9.72 -4.35
CA LEU A 64 -24.32 8.32 -4.49
C LEU A 64 -24.96 7.40 -3.44
N TYR A 65 -25.18 7.89 -2.22
CA TYR A 65 -25.87 7.13 -1.17
C TYR A 65 -27.27 6.69 -1.61
N ARG A 66 -28.03 7.56 -2.30
CA ARG A 66 -29.36 7.20 -2.81
C ARG A 66 -29.29 6.08 -3.84
N VAL A 67 -28.29 6.14 -4.73
CA VAL A 67 -28.04 5.08 -5.73
C VAL A 67 -27.66 3.78 -5.02
N PHE A 68 -26.71 3.81 -4.08
CA PHE A 68 -26.30 2.62 -3.35
C PHE A 68 -27.43 2.00 -2.51
N LYS A 69 -28.30 2.82 -1.92
CA LYS A 69 -29.51 2.35 -1.24
C LYS A 69 -30.45 1.62 -2.21
N GLN A 70 -30.68 2.16 -3.41
CA GLN A 70 -31.51 1.49 -4.41
C GLN A 70 -30.88 0.17 -4.88
N MET A 71 -29.55 0.15 -5.04
CA MET A 71 -28.79 -1.06 -5.38
C MET A 71 -28.85 -2.11 -4.26
N GLU A 72 -28.86 -1.69 -2.99
CA GLU A 72 -29.04 -2.56 -1.82
C GLU A 72 -30.42 -3.22 -1.84
N GLU A 73 -31.49 -2.45 -2.08
CA GLU A 73 -32.87 -2.96 -2.19
C GLU A 73 -33.01 -3.99 -3.32
N GLN A 74 -32.23 -3.84 -4.39
CA GLN A 74 -32.17 -4.79 -5.52
C GLN A 74 -31.20 -5.95 -5.29
N GLY A 75 -30.53 -6.02 -4.13
CA GLY A 75 -29.58 -7.07 -3.77
C GLY A 75 -28.24 -7.00 -4.51
N GLN A 76 -27.94 -5.92 -5.25
CA GLN A 76 -26.68 -5.76 -5.99
C GLN A 76 -25.50 -5.40 -5.08
N VAL A 77 -25.77 -4.80 -3.92
CA VAL A 77 -24.76 -4.47 -2.90
C VAL A 77 -25.27 -4.84 -1.51
N ARG A 78 -24.33 -4.95 -0.57
CA ARG A 78 -24.59 -5.12 0.86
C ARG A 78 -24.17 -3.85 1.58
N ARG A 79 -25.04 -3.34 2.45
CA ARG A 79 -24.72 -2.24 3.35
C ARG A 79 -24.31 -2.79 4.71
N GLY A 80 -23.27 -2.21 5.31
CA GLY A 80 -22.78 -2.64 6.61
C GLY A 80 -21.61 -1.81 7.12
N HIS A 81 -20.93 -2.35 8.12
CA HIS A 81 -19.65 -1.86 8.61
C HIS A 81 -18.63 -2.98 8.39
N PHE A 82 -17.79 -2.82 7.37
CA PHE A 82 -16.87 -3.87 6.92
C PHE A 82 -15.42 -3.55 7.27
N VAL A 83 -15.05 -2.27 7.23
CA VAL A 83 -13.69 -1.79 7.49
C VAL A 83 -13.73 -0.79 8.65
N GLU A 84 -12.92 -1.06 9.68
CA GLU A 84 -12.71 -0.13 10.80
C GLU A 84 -11.99 1.14 10.35
N GLY A 85 -12.30 2.28 10.98
CA GLY A 85 -11.70 3.58 10.65
C GLY A 85 -12.38 4.32 9.49
N LEU A 86 -13.26 3.67 8.73
CA LEU A 86 -14.15 4.33 7.76
C LEU A 86 -15.48 4.71 8.42
N SER A 87 -15.95 5.93 8.19
CA SER A 87 -17.13 6.46 8.88
C SER A 87 -18.45 6.12 8.19
N GLY A 88 -19.50 5.95 9.01
CA GLY A 88 -20.88 5.83 8.54
C GLY A 88 -21.17 4.53 7.76
N ALA A 89 -22.14 4.61 6.85
CA ALA A 89 -22.58 3.47 6.06
C ALA A 89 -21.57 3.14 4.95
N GLN A 90 -21.23 1.85 4.86
CA GLN A 90 -20.36 1.31 3.81
C GLN A 90 -21.20 0.40 2.91
N PHE A 91 -20.92 0.43 1.61
CA PHE A 91 -21.59 -0.41 0.60
C PHE A 91 -20.55 -1.26 -0.12
N ALA A 92 -20.75 -2.57 -0.12
CA ALA A 92 -19.85 -3.52 -0.72
C ALA A 92 -20.56 -4.36 -1.78
N SER A 93 -19.86 -4.73 -2.84
CA SER A 93 -20.36 -5.81 -3.71
C SER A 93 -20.38 -7.13 -2.92
N PRO A 94 -21.30 -8.08 -3.22
CA PRO A 94 -21.32 -9.38 -2.56
C PRO A 94 -19.96 -10.09 -2.63
N GLY A 95 -19.29 -10.05 -3.79
CA GLY A 95 -17.97 -10.65 -3.97
C GLY A 95 -16.88 -10.01 -3.10
N ALA A 96 -16.94 -8.69 -2.85
CA ALA A 96 -15.99 -8.05 -1.93
C ALA A 96 -16.20 -8.51 -0.48
N VAL A 97 -17.46 -8.71 -0.06
CA VAL A 97 -17.77 -9.25 1.27
C VAL A 97 -17.26 -10.69 1.41
N ASP A 98 -17.41 -11.49 0.37
CA ASP A 98 -16.93 -12.88 0.39
C ASP A 98 -15.40 -12.96 0.43
N GLN A 99 -14.69 -12.07 -0.29
CA GLN A 99 -13.23 -11.94 -0.19
C GLN A 99 -12.78 -11.55 1.22
N LEU A 100 -13.44 -10.60 1.88
CA LEU A 100 -13.13 -10.25 3.27
C LEU A 100 -13.31 -11.43 4.23
N ARG A 101 -14.35 -12.24 4.01
CA ARG A 101 -14.58 -13.45 4.83
C ARG A 101 -13.50 -14.50 4.59
N GLY A 102 -13.08 -14.69 3.33
CA GLY A 102 -11.97 -15.58 2.97
C GLY A 102 -10.67 -15.16 3.65
N ALA A 103 -10.30 -13.88 3.54
CA ALA A 103 -9.09 -13.34 4.15
C ALA A 103 -9.05 -13.47 5.68
N ARG A 104 -10.20 -13.55 6.36
CA ARG A 104 -10.27 -13.81 7.81
C ARG A 104 -10.00 -15.28 8.17
N LEU A 105 -10.31 -16.20 7.26
CA LEU A 105 -10.14 -17.64 7.48
C LEU A 105 -8.71 -18.10 7.13
N GLU A 106 -8.04 -17.37 6.25
CA GLU A 106 -6.62 -17.52 5.94
C GLU A 106 -5.77 -16.81 7.01
N GLU A 107 -5.85 -17.29 8.26
CA GLU A 107 -4.85 -16.92 9.27
C GLU A 107 -3.47 -17.40 8.79
N PRO A 108 -2.44 -16.55 8.80
CA PRO A 108 -1.10 -16.95 8.38
C PRO A 108 -0.62 -18.12 9.25
N PRO A 109 0.08 -19.09 8.67
CA PRO A 109 0.43 -20.31 9.37
C PRO A 109 1.40 -20.02 10.52
N LEU A 110 1.46 -20.94 11.50
CA LEU A 110 2.23 -20.82 12.76
C LEU A 110 3.74 -20.52 12.56
N ASP A 111 4.25 -20.75 11.35
CA ASP A 111 5.62 -20.54 10.88
C ASP A 111 5.88 -19.19 10.19
N GLY A 112 4.85 -18.32 10.10
CA GLY A 112 4.97 -16.91 9.70
C GLY A 112 4.61 -16.60 8.24
N PHE A 113 4.84 -15.35 7.82
CA PHE A 113 4.49 -14.87 6.48
C PHE A 113 5.52 -15.27 5.39
N GLY A 114 5.01 -15.81 4.28
CA GLY A 114 5.76 -16.08 3.05
C GLY A 114 5.93 -14.87 2.12
N ALA A 115 6.74 -15.03 1.06
CA ALA A 115 7.03 -13.95 0.11
C ALA A 115 5.80 -13.46 -0.69
N ASP A 116 4.77 -14.28 -0.79
CA ASP A 116 3.45 -14.00 -1.39
C ASP A 116 2.62 -13.01 -0.56
N ALA A 117 2.83 -12.96 0.75
CA ALA A 117 2.18 -11.99 1.63
C ALA A 117 2.81 -10.58 1.54
N LEU A 118 3.99 -10.43 0.94
CA LEU A 118 4.70 -9.17 0.82
C LEU A 118 4.17 -8.34 -0.36
N THR A 119 3.79 -7.09 -0.08
CA THR A 119 3.47 -6.10 -1.11
C THR A 119 4.32 -4.85 -0.93
N ILE A 120 4.95 -4.38 -2.01
CA ILE A 120 5.72 -3.13 -2.02
C ILE A 120 5.02 -2.14 -2.94
N LEU A 121 4.64 -0.98 -2.41
CA LEU A 121 3.95 0.07 -3.16
C LEU A 121 4.69 1.40 -3.04
N ALA A 122 4.56 2.27 -4.04
CA ALA A 122 4.80 3.68 -3.80
C ALA A 122 3.78 4.20 -2.77
N ALA A 123 4.18 5.06 -1.84
CA ALA A 123 3.24 5.58 -0.85
C ALA A 123 2.11 6.41 -1.48
N SER A 124 2.34 6.96 -2.68
CA SER A 124 1.34 7.66 -3.49
C SER A 124 0.46 6.75 -4.36
N ASP A 125 0.73 5.44 -4.40
CA ASP A 125 0.02 4.48 -5.24
C ASP A 125 -1.49 4.44 -4.87
N PRO A 126 -2.42 4.47 -5.85
CA PRO A 126 -3.85 4.37 -5.57
C PRO A 126 -4.26 3.12 -4.78
N ALA A 127 -3.50 2.02 -4.85
CA ALA A 127 -3.75 0.81 -4.08
C ALA A 127 -3.41 0.97 -2.58
N ASN A 128 -2.65 2.01 -2.18
CA ASN A 128 -2.40 2.31 -0.77
C ASN A 128 -3.61 3.03 -0.13
N PRO A 129 -4.36 2.39 0.79
CA PRO A 129 -5.51 3.03 1.44
C PRO A 129 -5.09 4.02 2.54
N TYR A 130 -3.87 3.92 3.07
CA TYR A 130 -3.41 4.71 4.21
C TYR A 130 -3.03 6.13 3.80
N GLY A 131 -3.47 7.10 4.60
CA GLY A 131 -3.34 8.52 4.33
C GLY A 131 -4.28 9.03 3.23
N ALA A 132 -5.20 8.21 2.75
CA ALA A 132 -6.23 8.59 1.77
C ALA A 132 -7.63 8.20 2.27
N LEU A 133 -7.85 6.89 2.49
CA LEU A 133 -9.10 6.34 3.01
C LEU A 133 -9.00 6.10 4.51
N LEU A 134 -7.90 5.49 4.93
CA LEU A 134 -7.62 5.12 6.30
C LEU A 134 -6.56 6.06 6.91
N PRO A 135 -6.63 6.35 8.21
CA PRO A 135 -5.53 7.02 8.89
C PRO A 135 -4.26 6.14 8.83
N TRP A 136 -3.09 6.76 8.90
CA TRP A 136 -1.85 6.00 9.07
C TRP A 136 -1.86 5.27 10.43
N PRO A 137 -1.44 4.01 10.49
CA PRO A 137 -1.21 3.34 11.77
C PRO A 137 -0.11 4.04 12.57
N ALA A 138 -0.06 3.77 13.88
CA ALA A 138 0.97 4.30 14.75
C ALA A 138 2.36 3.86 14.28
N THR A 139 3.34 4.75 14.44
CA THR A 139 4.74 4.52 14.07
C THR A 139 5.67 4.73 15.27
N ALA A 140 6.81 4.05 15.26
CA ALA A 140 7.87 4.29 16.24
C ALA A 140 8.61 5.62 16.01
N GLY A 141 8.59 6.14 14.77
CA GLY A 141 9.14 7.44 14.43
C GLY A 141 8.23 8.62 14.81
N ALA A 142 8.84 9.77 15.11
CA ALA A 142 8.14 11.01 15.47
C ALA A 142 7.40 11.68 14.29
N GLN A 143 7.79 11.37 13.04
CA GLN A 143 7.17 11.94 11.85
C GLN A 143 6.25 10.91 11.20
N ALA A 144 4.96 11.26 11.10
CA ALA A 144 3.98 10.42 10.43
C ALA A 144 4.33 10.23 8.93
N PRO A 145 4.06 9.04 8.37
CA PRO A 145 4.19 8.78 6.94
C PRO A 145 3.32 9.70 6.09
N ARG A 146 3.66 9.84 4.81
CA ARG A 146 2.91 10.68 3.85
C ARG A 146 2.81 10.02 2.49
N ARG A 147 1.71 10.31 1.78
CA ARG A 147 1.53 9.93 0.37
C ARG A 147 2.31 10.91 -0.53
N ALA A 148 3.58 10.63 -0.76
CA ALA A 148 4.46 11.48 -1.58
C ALA A 148 5.28 10.65 -2.57
N ALA A 149 5.58 11.25 -3.73
CA ALA A 149 6.42 10.63 -4.74
C ALA A 149 7.83 10.31 -4.18
N GLY A 150 8.35 9.13 -4.52
CA GLY A 150 9.64 8.65 -4.04
C GLY A 150 9.63 8.06 -2.63
N CYS A 151 8.49 8.03 -1.95
CA CYS A 151 8.30 7.26 -0.73
C CYS A 151 7.78 5.86 -1.06
N THR A 152 8.22 4.85 -0.31
CA THR A 152 7.83 3.45 -0.49
C THR A 152 7.18 2.92 0.78
N LEU A 153 6.11 2.13 0.62
CA LEU A 153 5.43 1.43 1.69
C LEU A 153 5.58 -0.08 1.48
N LEU A 154 6.00 -0.79 2.53
CA LEU A 154 6.09 -2.24 2.56
C LEU A 154 4.99 -2.78 3.46
N LEU A 155 4.14 -3.63 2.90
CA LEU A 155 3.04 -4.29 3.57
C LEU A 155 3.30 -5.79 3.64
N VAL A 156 2.89 -6.42 4.73
CA VAL A 156 2.84 -7.87 4.88
C VAL A 156 1.42 -8.25 5.24
N ALA A 157 0.79 -9.11 4.43
CA ALA A 157 -0.62 -9.45 4.52
C ALA A 157 -1.55 -8.23 4.66
N GLY A 158 -1.26 -7.17 3.89
CA GLY A 158 -2.02 -5.92 3.90
C GLY A 158 -1.74 -4.99 5.09
N ARG A 159 -0.95 -5.40 6.10
CA ARG A 159 -0.53 -4.55 7.23
C ARG A 159 0.74 -3.77 6.88
N PRO A 160 0.79 -2.44 7.09
CA PRO A 160 2.02 -1.66 6.96
C PRO A 160 3.07 -2.12 7.97
N VAL A 161 4.28 -2.41 7.49
CA VAL A 161 5.40 -2.84 8.35
C VAL A 161 6.53 -1.82 8.31
N LEU A 162 6.92 -1.39 7.11
CA LEU A 162 7.97 -0.38 6.93
C LEU A 162 7.53 0.71 5.95
N TYR A 163 7.95 1.93 6.24
CA TYR A 163 7.85 3.07 5.33
C TYR A 163 9.25 3.63 5.08
N LEU A 164 9.61 3.77 3.81
CA LEU A 164 10.88 4.33 3.37
C LEU A 164 10.63 5.71 2.78
N GLY A 165 11.20 6.74 3.41
CA GLY A 165 11.13 8.12 2.95
C GLY A 165 11.90 8.37 1.65
N VAL A 166 11.69 9.56 1.08
CA VAL A 166 12.29 9.98 -0.20
C VAL A 166 13.80 9.75 -0.22
N GLY A 167 14.30 9.06 -1.25
CA GLY A 167 15.72 8.76 -1.43
C GLY A 167 16.29 7.72 -0.46
N GLY A 168 15.44 7.05 0.32
CA GLY A 168 15.81 5.95 1.21
C GLY A 168 16.67 6.34 2.42
N ARG A 169 16.62 7.61 2.82
CA ARG A 169 17.43 8.14 3.93
C ARG A 169 16.79 7.93 5.30
N GLN A 170 15.47 7.83 5.35
CA GLN A 170 14.70 7.66 6.58
C GLN A 170 13.86 6.39 6.44
N LEU A 171 14.06 5.45 7.35
CA LEU A 171 13.23 4.26 7.50
C LEU A 171 12.35 4.46 8.74
N THR A 172 11.06 4.16 8.62
CA THR A 172 10.10 4.23 9.72
C THR A 172 9.44 2.87 9.86
N SER A 173 9.42 2.34 11.07
CA SER A 173 8.66 1.15 11.42
C SER A 173 7.27 1.53 11.94
N PHE A 174 6.27 0.75 11.53
CA PHE A 174 4.95 0.82 12.12
C PHE A 174 4.93 -0.02 13.40
N ALA A 175 4.12 0.40 14.37
CA ALA A 175 3.88 -0.40 15.56
C ALA A 175 3.19 -1.70 15.14
N GLY A 176 3.85 -2.83 15.40
CA GLY A 176 3.29 -4.16 15.24
C GLY A 176 3.02 -4.80 16.60
N ASP A 177 2.34 -5.93 16.59
CA ASP A 177 2.27 -6.79 17.77
C ASP A 177 3.65 -7.43 17.99
N ASP A 178 4.09 -7.57 19.25
CA ASP A 178 5.44 -8.05 19.58
C ASP A 178 5.74 -9.46 19.01
N ASP A 179 4.69 -10.24 18.70
CA ASP A 179 4.77 -11.57 18.11
C ASP A 179 4.98 -11.57 16.58
N ASP A 180 4.87 -10.42 15.89
CA ASP A 180 4.87 -10.34 14.43
C ASP A 180 6.29 -10.22 13.81
N GLN A 181 7.25 -10.92 14.43
CA GLN A 181 8.67 -10.86 14.09
C GLN A 181 8.95 -11.32 12.66
N GLY A 182 8.14 -12.27 12.16
CA GLY A 182 8.22 -12.82 10.81
C GLY A 182 7.92 -11.79 9.72
N ALA A 183 6.90 -10.95 9.92
CA ALA A 183 6.52 -9.88 9.00
C ALA A 183 7.63 -8.82 8.89
N LEU A 184 8.19 -8.41 10.02
CA LEU A 184 9.27 -7.43 10.05
C LEU A 184 10.52 -7.94 9.35
N ASP A 185 10.91 -9.19 9.58
CA ASP A 185 12.03 -9.80 8.84
C ASP A 185 11.79 -9.85 7.33
N LEU A 186 10.58 -10.23 6.91
CA LEU A 186 10.21 -10.30 5.50
C LEU A 186 10.31 -8.92 4.84
N ALA A 187 9.82 -7.88 5.52
CA ALA A 187 9.89 -6.50 5.06
C ALA A 187 11.34 -5.98 5.02
N LEU A 188 12.18 -6.32 5.99
CA LEU A 188 13.60 -5.93 6.01
C LEU A 188 14.37 -6.59 4.85
N ASP A 189 14.18 -7.89 4.62
CA ASP A 189 14.80 -8.62 3.51
C ASP A 189 14.35 -8.04 2.15
N ALA A 190 13.08 -7.61 2.06
CA ALA A 190 12.51 -7.00 0.86
C ALA A 190 13.13 -5.65 0.47
N LEU A 191 13.81 -4.95 1.40
CA LEU A 191 14.47 -3.67 1.09
C LEU A 191 15.55 -3.82 0.00
N HIS A 192 16.15 -5.00 -0.16
CA HIS A 192 17.11 -5.30 -1.24
C HIS A 192 16.48 -5.32 -2.64
N ARG A 193 15.15 -5.51 -2.72
CA ARG A 193 14.38 -5.54 -3.96
C ARG A 193 14.03 -4.14 -4.46
N LEU A 194 14.19 -3.11 -3.63
CA LEU A 194 13.80 -1.75 -3.97
C LEU A 194 14.65 -1.20 -5.13
N PRO A 195 14.02 -0.47 -6.07
CA PRO A 195 14.74 0.11 -7.20
C PRO A 195 15.85 1.04 -6.69
N ARG A 196 17.05 0.83 -7.21
CA ARG A 196 18.22 1.64 -6.89
C ARG A 196 18.01 3.03 -7.51
N GLY A 197 17.88 4.07 -6.69
CA GLY A 197 17.73 5.43 -7.18
C GLY A 197 19.01 5.92 -7.88
N GLY A 198 18.92 6.30 -9.16
CA GLY A 198 20.06 6.86 -9.90
C GLY A 198 21.29 5.96 -9.96
N ARG A 199 22.49 6.54 -9.86
CA ARG A 199 23.79 5.82 -9.96
C ARG A 199 24.24 5.10 -8.68
N GLY A 200 23.44 5.10 -7.60
CA GLY A 200 23.88 4.67 -6.27
C GLY A 200 22.88 3.81 -5.50
N ARG A 201 23.35 3.21 -4.41
CA ARG A 201 22.50 2.58 -3.39
C ARG A 201 21.78 3.67 -2.59
N PHE A 202 20.58 3.41 -2.10
CA PHE A 202 20.06 4.23 -1.01
C PHE A 202 20.85 3.91 0.26
N ALA A 203 20.94 4.89 1.16
CA ALA A 203 21.65 4.78 2.43
C ALA A 203 20.71 5.23 3.54
N ILE A 204 20.37 4.31 4.44
CA ILE A 204 19.51 4.57 5.60
C ILE A 204 20.37 5.35 6.60
N ARG A 205 19.99 6.61 6.84
CA ARG A 205 20.68 7.51 7.78
C ARG A 205 19.97 7.62 9.11
N GLN A 206 18.68 7.29 9.12
CA GLN A 206 17.84 7.40 10.29
C GLN A 206 16.80 6.29 10.27
N ILE A 207 16.59 5.66 11.42
CA ILE A 207 15.53 4.71 11.67
C ILE A 207 14.71 5.25 12.84
N ASP A 208 13.42 5.47 12.64
CA ASP A 208 12.50 5.93 13.71
C ASP A 208 12.98 7.18 14.47
N GLY A 209 13.66 8.09 13.77
CA GLY A 209 14.19 9.31 14.36
C GLY A 209 15.63 9.19 14.91
N GLN A 210 16.23 8.00 14.95
CA GLN A 210 17.54 7.75 15.56
C GLN A 210 18.58 7.21 14.56
N PRO A 211 19.89 7.32 14.87
CA PRO A 211 20.94 6.68 14.06
C PRO A 211 20.73 5.17 13.95
N PRO A 212 20.94 4.54 12.78
CA PRO A 212 20.55 3.14 12.53
C PRO A 212 21.09 2.15 13.57
N LEU A 213 22.37 2.27 13.91
CA LEU A 213 23.04 1.37 14.86
C LEU A 213 22.66 1.61 16.33
N ALA A 214 21.98 2.73 16.62
CA ALA A 214 21.43 3.01 17.95
C ALA A 214 20.00 2.45 18.13
N THR A 215 19.42 1.84 17.10
CA THR A 215 18.05 1.31 17.12
C THR A 215 17.99 -0.21 17.26
N PRO A 216 16.90 -0.78 17.78
CA PRO A 216 16.66 -2.24 17.76
C PRO A 216 16.67 -2.86 16.35
N LEU A 217 16.36 -2.07 15.32
CA LEU A 217 16.36 -2.53 13.92
C LEU A 217 17.76 -2.58 13.30
N GLY A 218 18.75 -1.87 13.86
CA GLY A 218 20.12 -1.86 13.36
C GLY A 218 20.72 -3.27 13.23
N PRO A 219 20.79 -4.06 14.32
CA PRO A 219 21.29 -5.44 14.27
C PRO A 219 20.50 -6.34 13.31
N ARG A 220 19.19 -6.12 13.16
CA ARG A 220 18.34 -6.91 12.25
C ARG A 220 18.62 -6.57 10.79
N LEU A 221 18.86 -5.31 10.45
CA LEU A 221 19.30 -4.91 9.12
C LEU A 221 20.66 -5.50 8.78
N LEU A 222 21.60 -5.51 9.73
CA LEU A 222 22.90 -6.18 9.54
C LEU A 222 22.72 -7.68 9.25
N ALA A 223 21.87 -8.35 10.03
CA ALA A 223 21.52 -9.76 9.81
C ALA A 223 20.79 -9.99 8.47
N ALA A 224 20.04 -9.01 7.98
CA ALA A 224 19.40 -9.01 6.66
C ALA A 224 20.37 -8.64 5.52
N GLY A 225 21.67 -8.47 5.79
CA GLY A 225 22.68 -8.20 4.76
C GLY A 225 22.84 -6.73 4.41
N PHE A 226 22.53 -5.80 5.31
CA PHE A 226 23.00 -4.42 5.23
C PHE A 226 24.42 -4.29 5.80
N GLU A 227 25.15 -3.29 5.32
CA GLU A 227 26.52 -3.02 5.72
C GLU A 227 26.63 -1.59 6.26
N PRO A 228 27.42 -1.36 7.33
CA PRO A 228 27.75 -0.02 7.79
C PRO A 228 28.55 0.75 6.75
N ASP A 229 28.15 1.99 6.49
CA ASP A 229 28.92 2.98 5.72
C ASP A 229 28.90 4.29 6.53
N GLY A 230 29.94 4.48 7.35
CA GLY A 230 29.99 5.53 8.35
C GLY A 230 28.89 5.37 9.40
N ASP A 231 28.03 6.39 9.52
CA ASP A 231 26.85 6.43 10.40
C ASP A 231 25.58 5.88 9.72
N THR A 232 25.69 5.33 8.51
CA THR A 232 24.56 4.87 7.70
C THR A 232 24.58 3.35 7.49
N LEU A 233 23.43 2.79 7.09
CA LEU A 233 23.33 1.41 6.61
C LEU A 233 22.98 1.39 5.12
N ILE A 234 23.76 0.64 4.34
CA ILE A 234 23.54 0.44 2.90
C ILE A 234 23.24 -1.03 2.59
N PRO A 235 22.38 -1.34 1.61
CA PRO A 235 22.18 -2.72 1.15
C PRO A 235 23.49 -3.33 0.63
N SER A 236 23.82 -4.59 0.97
CA SER A 236 25.03 -5.25 0.46
C SER A 236 24.99 -5.50 -1.06
N ARG A 237 26.17 -5.64 -1.68
CA ARG A 237 26.34 -5.96 -3.12
C ARG A 237 26.17 -7.43 -3.41
N ASP A 238 26.42 -8.28 -2.42
CA ASP A 238 26.52 -9.71 -2.57
C ASP A 238 25.16 -10.36 -2.28
N PRO A 239 24.47 -10.89 -3.31
CA PRO A 239 23.18 -11.56 -3.13
C PRO A 239 23.26 -12.76 -2.18
N ALA A 240 24.41 -13.43 -2.10
CA ALA A 240 24.58 -14.60 -1.24
C ALA A 240 24.38 -14.26 0.25
N ARG A 241 24.60 -12.99 0.64
CA ARG A 241 24.47 -12.52 2.03
C ARG A 241 23.03 -12.33 2.50
N TYR A 242 22.07 -12.15 1.59
CA TYR A 242 20.64 -11.99 1.95
C TYR A 242 19.73 -13.08 1.36
N GLN A 243 20.16 -13.80 0.32
CA GLN A 243 19.36 -14.87 -0.30
C GLN A 243 19.25 -16.15 0.55
N ALA A 244 20.21 -16.42 1.45
CA ALA A 244 20.20 -17.61 2.32
C ALA A 244 19.02 -17.63 3.33
N ARG A 245 18.44 -16.45 3.60
CA ARG A 245 17.30 -16.28 4.52
C ARG A 245 15.96 -16.39 3.81
N THR A 246 15.87 -15.82 2.61
CA THR A 246 14.69 -15.91 1.74
C THR A 246 14.43 -17.35 1.29
N THR A 247 15.47 -18.08 0.83
CA THR A 247 15.31 -19.49 0.39
C THR A 247 15.01 -20.46 1.53
N ARG A 248 15.47 -20.20 2.76
CA ARG A 248 15.09 -21.01 3.93
C ARG A 248 13.62 -20.84 4.32
N ARG A 249 13.01 -19.69 4.08
CA ARG A 249 11.57 -19.47 4.34
C ARG A 249 10.71 -20.06 3.21
N ASP A 250 11.09 -19.82 1.96
CA ASP A 250 10.35 -20.36 0.81
C ASP A 250 10.43 -21.90 0.73
N GLY A 251 11.53 -22.50 1.21
CA GLY A 251 11.73 -23.96 1.22
C GLY A 251 10.96 -24.73 2.29
N ILE A 252 10.46 -24.07 3.34
CA ILE A 252 9.65 -24.72 4.39
C ILE A 252 8.17 -24.83 3.96
N ALA A 253 7.67 -23.88 3.16
CA ALA A 253 6.32 -23.90 2.61
C ALA A 253 6.09 -24.99 1.53
N GLY A 254 7.17 -25.63 1.03
CA GLY A 254 7.10 -26.64 -0.04
C GLY A 254 7.05 -28.10 0.42
N ALA A 255 7.17 -28.39 1.72
CA ALA A 255 7.16 -29.75 2.26
C ALA A 255 5.80 -30.08 2.90
N GLY A 256 4.76 -30.25 2.07
CA GLY A 256 3.55 -30.94 2.50
C GLY A 256 3.87 -32.41 2.83
N PRO A 257 3.16 -33.05 3.79
CA PRO A 257 3.44 -34.42 4.14
C PRO A 257 3.03 -35.33 2.98
N GLU A 258 4.00 -35.97 2.34
CA GLU A 258 3.73 -37.19 1.58
C GLU A 258 3.41 -38.31 2.58
N SER A 259 2.10 -38.56 2.80
CA SER A 259 1.55 -39.86 3.19
C SER A 259 0.03 -39.84 3.13
#